data_AF-A0A545AIR9-F1
#
_entry.id   AF-A0A545AIR9-F1
#
_cell.length_a   1.000
_cell.length_b   1.000
_cell.length_c   1.000
_cell.angle_alpha   90.00
_cell.angle_beta   90.00
_cell.angle_gamma   90.00
#
_symmetry.space_group_name_H-M   'P 1'
#
loop_
_entity.id
_entity.type
_entity.pdbx_description
1 polymer ?
#
loop_
_entity_poly.entity_id
_entity_poly.type
_entity_poly.pdbx_seq_one_letter_code
_entity_poly.pdbx_strand_id
1 'polypeptide(L)'
;MRKTDPMSDLATLDALSTEELRDRAFSRARKHGDIGFFWNLIERLPASRETESNDESLGTVGSSIEEVIGLWRELTGHDYGDQEPLFRAAFIDYLLKHAE
;
A
#
# COMPACT_ATOMS: atom_id res chain seq x y z
N MET A 1 10.32 -15.12 -23.90
CA MET A 1 10.30 -14.34 -22.64
C MET A 1 10.56 -12.89 -22.97
N ARG A 2 9.57 -11.99 -22.85
CA ARG A 2 9.87 -10.55 -22.84
C ARG A 2 10.56 -10.27 -21.51
N LYS A 3 11.83 -9.88 -21.53
CA LYS A 3 12.42 -9.21 -20.38
C LYS A 3 11.78 -7.84 -20.34
N THR A 4 10.95 -7.60 -19.34
CA THR A 4 10.40 -6.29 -19.04
C THR A 4 11.55 -5.39 -18.60
N ASP A 5 11.77 -4.29 -19.32
CA ASP A 5 12.81 -3.33 -18.99
C ASP A 5 12.36 -2.51 -17.77
N PRO A 6 13.03 -2.60 -16.61
CA PRO A 6 12.53 -2.00 -15.36
C PRO A 6 12.32 -0.48 -15.44
N MET A 7 13.08 0.22 -16.29
CA MET A 7 12.84 1.65 -16.56
C MET A 7 11.56 1.90 -17.35
N SER A 8 11.21 1.02 -18.29
CA SER A 8 9.96 1.10 -19.06
C SER A 8 8.75 0.77 -18.18
N ASP A 9 8.88 -0.19 -17.26
CA ASP A 9 7.82 -0.50 -16.30
C ASP A 9 7.60 0.65 -15.31
N LEU A 10 8.68 1.25 -14.79
CA LEU A 10 8.59 2.42 -13.93
C LEU A 10 7.87 3.58 -14.63
N ALA A 11 8.26 3.91 -15.86
CA ALA A 11 7.61 4.99 -16.62
C ALA A 11 6.12 4.68 -16.92
N THR A 12 5.79 3.41 -17.16
CA THR A 12 4.40 2.97 -17.39
C THR A 12 3.57 3.09 -16.13
N LEU A 13 4.11 2.72 -14.97
CA LEU A 13 3.43 2.82 -13.69
C LEU A 13 3.29 4.27 -13.22
N ASP A 14 4.34 5.08 -13.38
CA ASP A 14 4.33 6.49 -12.96
C ASP A 14 3.28 7.33 -13.73
N ALA A 15 2.97 6.94 -14.96
CA ALA A 15 1.92 7.55 -15.77
C ALA A 15 0.48 7.26 -15.29
N LEU A 16 0.27 6.31 -14.36
CA LEU A 16 -1.06 5.95 -13.85
C LEU A 16 -1.56 6.94 -12.78
N SER A 17 -2.87 6.96 -12.49
CA SER A 17 -3.38 7.71 -11.33
C SER A 17 -3.03 7.01 -10.01
N THR A 18 -3.13 7.72 -8.88
CA THR A 18 -2.79 7.14 -7.57
C THR A 18 -3.76 6.03 -7.21
N GLU A 19 -5.03 6.22 -7.58
CA GLU A 19 -6.09 5.23 -7.47
C GLU A 19 -5.77 3.98 -8.29
N GLU A 20 -5.35 4.12 -9.55
CA GLU A 20 -4.96 2.99 -10.39
C GLU A 20 -3.75 2.23 -9.81
N LEU A 21 -2.75 2.95 -9.30
CA LEU A 21 -1.59 2.36 -8.64
C LEU A 21 -1.98 1.58 -7.38
N ARG A 22 -2.83 2.16 -6.54
CA ARG A 22 -3.36 1.53 -5.34
C ARG A 22 -4.11 0.26 -5.69
N ASP A 23 -5.06 0.33 -6.60
CA ASP A 23 -5.94 -0.79 -6.92
C ASP A 23 -5.13 -1.97 -7.48
N ARG A 24 -4.12 -1.69 -8.33
CA ARG A 24 -3.18 -2.71 -8.82
C ARG A 24 -2.34 -3.30 -7.69
N ALA A 25 -1.74 -2.47 -6.83
CA ALA A 25 -0.91 -2.92 -5.72
C ALA A 25 -1.74 -3.76 -4.72
N PHE A 26 -2.96 -3.33 -4.40
CA PHE A 26 -3.86 -4.01 -3.47
C PHE A 26 -4.34 -5.33 -4.04
N SER A 27 -4.74 -5.36 -5.32
CA SER A 27 -5.13 -6.59 -6.00
C SER A 27 -3.98 -7.61 -5.99
N ARG A 28 -2.76 -7.13 -6.25
CA ARG A 28 -1.54 -7.96 -6.25
C ARG A 28 -1.22 -8.50 -4.87
N ALA A 29 -1.19 -7.64 -3.85
CA ALA A 29 -0.93 -8.03 -2.47
C ALA A 29 -1.98 -9.01 -1.94
N ARG A 30 -3.27 -8.76 -2.24
CA ARG A 30 -4.37 -9.68 -1.90
C ARG A 30 -4.21 -11.05 -2.54
N LYS A 31 -3.82 -11.10 -3.82
CA LYS A 31 -3.60 -12.37 -4.54
C LYS A 31 -2.44 -13.17 -3.95
N HIS A 32 -1.39 -12.49 -3.47
CA HIS A 32 -0.20 -13.11 -2.88
C HIS A 32 -0.31 -13.36 -1.36
N GLY A 33 -1.38 -12.89 -0.72
CA GLY A 33 -1.52 -13.03 0.73
C GLY A 33 -0.63 -12.07 1.54
N ASP A 34 -0.18 -10.97 0.94
CA ASP A 34 0.85 -10.10 1.49
C ASP A 34 0.26 -9.07 2.46
N ILE A 35 0.01 -9.52 3.69
CA ILE A 35 -0.46 -8.67 4.79
C ILE A 35 0.61 -7.64 5.19
N GLY A 36 1.90 -7.98 5.04
CA GLY A 36 3.02 -7.11 5.40
C GLY A 36 3.09 -5.83 4.58
N PHE A 37 2.72 -5.89 3.30
CA PHE A 37 2.58 -4.71 2.45
C PHE A 37 1.63 -3.66 3.06
N PHE A 38 0.45 -4.07 3.52
CA PHE A 38 -0.53 -3.14 4.09
C PHE A 38 -0.07 -2.55 5.41
N TRP A 39 0.57 -3.35 6.27
CA TRP A 39 1.18 -2.85 7.50
C TRP A 39 2.25 -1.80 7.23
N ASN A 40 3.11 -2.05 6.24
CA ASN A 40 4.15 -1.09 5.89
C ASN A 40 3.58 0.25 5.39
N LEU A 41 2.40 0.25 4.77
CA LEU A 41 1.71 1.48 4.41
C LEU A 41 1.15 2.20 5.64
N ILE A 42 0.52 1.46 6.56
CA ILE A 42 -0.04 2.02 7.80
C ILE A 42 1.05 2.63 8.67
N GLU A 43 2.21 1.97 8.83
CA GLU A 43 3.34 2.48 9.62
C GLU A 43 3.89 3.82 9.11
N ARG A 44 3.64 4.17 7.85
CA ARG A 44 4.07 5.45 7.26
C ARG A 44 3.12 6.60 7.60
N LEU A 45 1.91 6.32 8.08
CA LEU A 45 0.94 7.35 8.45
C LEU A 45 1.33 8.03 9.77
N PRO A 46 1.19 9.36 9.88
CA PRO A 46 1.49 10.09 11.11
C PRO A 46 0.61 9.65 12.29
N ALA A 47 -0.62 9.20 12.03
CA ALA A 47 -1.55 8.68 13.03
C ALA A 47 -1.02 7.42 13.75
N SER A 48 -0.10 6.67 13.14
CA SER A 48 0.50 5.46 13.71
C SER A 48 1.51 5.75 14.84
N ARG A 49 2.01 7.00 14.95
CA ARG A 49 2.92 7.42 16.03
C ARG A 49 2.19 7.93 17.27
N GLU A 50 0.98 8.47 17.11
CA GLU A 50 0.18 8.98 18.23
C GLU A 50 -0.54 7.83 18.98
N THR A 51 -0.71 6.67 18.34
CA THR A 51 -1.37 5.48 18.88
C THR A 51 -0.42 4.46 19.50
N GLU A 52 0.88 4.74 19.58
CA GLU A 52 1.87 3.92 20.33
C GLU A 52 1.54 3.81 21.84
N SER A 53 0.54 4.58 22.31
CA SER A 53 -0.02 4.50 23.67
C SER A 53 -1.19 3.52 23.82
N ASN A 54 -1.67 2.88 22.74
CA ASN A 54 -2.87 2.02 22.76
C ASN A 54 -2.62 0.65 22.09
N ASP A 55 -1.50 0.04 22.47
CA ASP A 55 -0.90 -1.21 21.98
C ASP A 55 -1.83 -2.45 22.04
N GLU A 56 -2.96 -2.37 22.75
CA GLU A 56 -3.87 -3.52 22.92
C GLU A 56 -4.85 -3.72 21.75
N SER A 57 -5.25 -2.66 21.03
CA SER A 57 -6.30 -2.77 19.99
C SER A 57 -5.76 -3.15 18.61
N LEU A 58 -4.52 -2.77 18.29
CA LEU A 58 -3.85 -3.14 17.03
C LEU A 58 -3.46 -4.62 16.98
N GLY A 59 -3.31 -5.29 18.13
CA GLY A 59 -3.05 -6.74 18.18
C GLY A 59 -4.20 -7.62 17.68
N THR A 60 -5.43 -7.07 17.61
CA THR A 60 -6.62 -7.78 17.09
C THR A 60 -6.93 -7.40 15.64
N VAL A 61 -6.77 -6.12 15.28
CA VAL A 61 -6.99 -5.62 13.91
C VAL A 61 -5.80 -6.02 13.04
N GLY A 62 -5.96 -7.00 12.16
CA GLY A 62 -4.84 -7.48 11.33
C GLY A 62 -4.80 -8.97 11.02
N SER A 63 -5.74 -9.74 11.56
CA SER A 63 -5.79 -11.19 11.34
C SER A 63 -6.10 -11.57 9.88
N SER A 64 -6.71 -10.64 9.12
CA SER A 64 -7.08 -10.85 7.71
C SER A 64 -6.71 -9.66 6.82
N ILE A 65 -6.48 -9.92 5.53
CA ILE A 65 -6.21 -8.89 4.50
C ILE A 65 -7.36 -7.88 4.40
N GLU A 66 -8.61 -8.33 4.53
CA GLU A 66 -9.77 -7.42 4.44
C GLU A 66 -9.84 -6.47 5.64
N GLU A 67 -9.42 -6.92 6.82
CA GLU A 67 -9.40 -6.09 8.04
C GLU A 67 -8.35 -4.99 7.92
N VAL A 68 -7.14 -5.33 7.46
CA VAL A 68 -6.07 -4.32 7.27
C VAL A 68 -6.38 -3.35 6.13
N ILE A 69 -7.06 -3.80 5.06
CA ILE A 69 -7.58 -2.90 4.01
C ILE A 69 -8.65 -1.96 4.57
N GLY A 70 -9.54 -2.46 5.44
CA GLY A 70 -10.54 -1.65 6.12
C GLY A 70 -9.91 -0.57 6.98
N LEU A 71 -8.93 -0.95 7.81
CA LEU A 71 -8.17 -0.02 8.65
C LEU A 71 -7.44 1.03 7.79
N TRP A 72 -6.78 0.62 6.72
CA TRP A 72 -6.14 1.54 5.78
C TRP A 72 -7.12 2.60 5.26
N ARG A 73 -8.32 2.19 4.81
CA ARG A 73 -9.35 3.12 4.32
C ARG A 73 -9.86 4.06 5.40
N GLU A 74 -9.98 3.60 6.64
CA GLU A 74 -10.38 4.44 7.76
C GLU A 74 -9.34 5.51 8.05
N LEU A 75 -8.06 5.13 8.08
CA LEU A 75 -6.96 6.05 8.37
C LEU A 75 -6.67 7.05 7.25
N THR A 76 -6.84 6.65 5.98
CA THR A 76 -6.61 7.55 4.84
C THR A 76 -7.86 8.28 4.37
N GLY A 77 -9.05 7.80 4.70
CA GLY A 77 -10.30 8.34 4.15
C GLY A 77 -10.34 8.25 2.62
N HIS A 78 -10.78 9.33 1.97
CA HIS A 78 -10.99 9.40 0.51
C HIS A 78 -9.82 10.04 -0.26
N ASP A 79 -8.85 10.65 0.42
CA ASP A 79 -7.75 11.39 -0.20
C ASP A 79 -6.46 11.26 0.62
N TYR A 80 -5.30 11.29 -0.04
CA TYR A 80 -4.01 11.14 0.63
C TYR A 80 -3.36 12.47 1.04
N GLY A 81 -3.90 13.60 0.61
CA GLY A 81 -3.36 14.93 0.85
C GLY A 81 -1.87 15.01 0.55
N ASP A 82 -1.11 15.60 1.47
CA ASP A 82 0.34 15.76 1.35
C ASP A 82 1.12 14.43 1.34
N GLN A 83 0.50 13.31 1.72
CA GLN A 83 1.13 11.99 1.72
C GLN A 83 0.96 11.26 0.37
N GLU A 84 0.19 11.81 -0.57
CA GLU A 84 -0.03 11.19 -1.88
C GLU A 84 1.28 10.77 -2.59
N PRO A 85 2.31 11.62 -2.69
CA PRO A 85 3.54 11.26 -3.38
C PRO A 85 4.28 10.10 -2.71
N LEU A 86 4.23 10.02 -1.37
CA LEU A 86 4.85 8.95 -0.59
C LEU A 86 4.16 7.60 -0.86
N PHE A 87 2.82 7.59 -0.88
CA PHE A 87 2.06 6.37 -1.15
C PHE A 87 2.16 5.93 -2.60
N ARG A 88 2.14 6.87 -3.56
CA ARG A 88 2.43 6.56 -4.97
C ARG A 88 3.77 5.84 -5.11
N ALA A 89 4.82 6.37 -4.49
CA ALA A 89 6.14 5.76 -4.54
C ALA A 89 6.12 4.33 -3.95
N ALA A 90 5.42 4.12 -2.83
CA ALA A 90 5.27 2.80 -2.23
C ALA A 90 4.50 1.81 -3.13
N PHE A 91 3.44 2.24 -3.81
CA PHE A 91 2.68 1.40 -4.74
C PHE A 91 3.51 1.01 -5.97
N ILE A 92 4.22 1.97 -6.56
CA ILE A 92 5.09 1.73 -7.70
C ILE A 92 6.22 0.76 -7.32
N ASP A 93 6.89 1.00 -6.20
CA ASP A 93 7.95 0.12 -5.68
C ASP A 93 7.44 -1.32 -5.46
N TYR A 94 6.24 -1.45 -4.86
CA TYR A 94 5.62 -2.77 -4.66
C TYR A 94 5.34 -3.50 -5.97
N LEU A 95 4.75 -2.81 -6.95
CA LEU A 95 4.41 -3.38 -8.25
C LEU A 95 5.64 -3.77 -9.05
N LEU A 96 6.72 -2.99 -9.00
CA LEU A 96 8.00 -3.32 -9.64
C LEU A 96 8.66 -4.56 -9.01
N LYS A 97 8.62 -4.67 -7.67
CA LYS A 97 9.18 -5.82 -6.94
C LYS A 97 8.39 -7.11 -7.16
N HIS A 98 7.10 -7.01 -7.46
CA HIS A 98 6.19 -8.15 -7.58
C HIS A 98 5.62 -8.27 -9.00
N ALA A 99 6.44 -7.98 -10.02
CA ALA A 99 6.08 -8.05 -11.43
C ALA A 99 6.03 -9.50 -11.98
N GLU A 100 5.38 -10.45 -11.30
CA GLU A 100 5.19 -11.86 -11.75
C GLU A 100 3.77 -12.42 -11.59
#